data_AF-A0A0V8GDI7-F1
#
_entry.id   AF-A0A0V8GDI7-F1
#
_cell.length_a   1.000
_cell.length_b   1.000
_cell.length_c   1.000
_cell.angle_alpha   90.00
_cell.angle_beta   90.00
_cell.angle_gamma   90.00
#
_symmetry.space_group_name_H-M   'P 1'
#
loop_
_entity.id
_entity.type
_entity.pdbx_description
1 polymer ?
#
loop_
_entity_poly.entity_id
_entity_poly.type
_entity_poly.pdbx_seq_one_letter_code
_entity_poly.pdbx_strand_id
1 'polypeptide(L)'
;MSEHQQEQERQSRRERRKQKRNRRGIAFGGILATVFIVGGWLYMLTNNDASQATSTLEKPKTTDQATKNDESKKETAAPKDKKEAKKEKKKSKKKAAEYAQAAWVTRPFANVYSDASRSSVIYKADLGDVYEVLDAKDGMVHLKLNDSIEGYLPESEVRLEAPKGTSDKAVLAALSQAVANQPIDKPEQYLGKPIAEFEKKYGAVGNTQKDAVNTYYFSNAGYLLVVSDGIIEAIDWTNASTGGLSTLGEPVVDTSYGTWYEGESLQLKVFPDNGKMRLRLARDPGQE
;
A
#
# COMPACT_ATOMS: atom_id res chain seq x y z
N MET A 1 -6.55 27.25 15.91
CA MET A 1 -7.14 25.94 15.52
C MET A 1 -8.62 26.02 15.82
N SER A 2 -9.47 25.60 14.88
CA SER A 2 -10.93 25.61 15.07
C SER A 2 -11.37 24.43 15.94
N GLU A 3 -12.47 24.59 16.69
CA GLU A 3 -13.02 23.55 17.57
C GLU A 3 -13.31 22.23 16.83
N HIS A 4 -13.66 22.32 15.54
CA HIS A 4 -13.85 21.16 14.66
C HIS A 4 -12.58 20.29 14.49
N GLN A 5 -11.38 20.90 14.47
CA GLN A 5 -10.12 20.15 14.37
C GLN A 5 -9.78 19.44 15.68
N GLN A 6 -10.13 20.03 16.83
CA GLN A 6 -9.94 19.38 18.14
C GLN A 6 -10.88 18.19 18.32
N GLU A 7 -12.10 18.25 17.77
CA GLU A 7 -13.09 17.19 17.93
C GLU A 7 -12.76 15.95 17.09
N GLN A 8 -12.31 16.15 15.84
CA GLN A 8 -11.80 15.05 15.01
C GLN A 8 -10.56 14.38 15.63
N GLU A 9 -9.67 15.15 16.24
CA GLU A 9 -8.47 14.59 16.89
C GLU A 9 -8.82 13.79 18.15
N ARG A 10 -9.85 14.21 18.90
CA ARG A 10 -10.37 13.46 20.05
C ARG A 10 -11.05 12.15 19.63
N GLN A 11 -11.77 12.14 18.51
CA GLN A 11 -12.40 10.92 17.96
C GLN A 11 -11.34 9.92 17.48
N SER A 12 -10.34 10.38 16.71
CA SER A 12 -9.19 9.58 16.27
C SER A 12 -8.41 8.94 17.44
N ARG A 13 -8.17 9.70 18.52
CA ARG A 13 -7.50 9.16 19.72
C ARG A 13 -8.35 8.12 20.47
N ARG A 14 -9.68 8.23 20.43
CA ARG A 14 -10.59 7.24 21.03
C ARG A 14 -10.64 5.94 20.21
N GLU A 15 -10.62 6.03 18.89
CA GLU A 15 -10.60 4.86 18.00
C GLU A 15 -9.27 4.09 18.10
N ARG A 16 -8.14 4.80 18.14
CA ARG A 16 -6.80 4.20 18.37
C ARG A 16 -6.72 3.43 19.68
N ARG A 17 -7.38 3.93 20.74
CA ARG A 17 -7.44 3.24 22.04
C ARG A 17 -8.36 2.01 22.02
N LYS A 18 -9.42 2.02 21.20
CA LYS A 18 -10.29 0.84 20.99
C LYS A 18 -9.57 -0.26 20.21
N GLN A 19 -8.83 0.08 19.14
CA GLN A 19 -8.02 -0.90 18.39
C GLN A 19 -6.93 -1.56 19.24
N LYS A 20 -6.30 -0.80 20.17
CA LYS A 20 -5.23 -1.34 21.04
C LYS A 20 -5.76 -2.30 22.12
N ARG A 21 -7.03 -2.20 22.54
CA ARG A 21 -7.65 -3.16 23.48
C ARG A 21 -8.14 -4.45 22.81
N ASN A 22 -8.47 -4.42 21.52
CA ASN A 22 -8.97 -5.61 20.81
C ASN A 22 -7.86 -6.57 20.31
N ARG A 23 -6.57 -6.21 20.42
CA ARG A 23 -5.45 -7.07 20.02
C ARG A 23 -4.96 -8.05 21.10
N ARG A 24 -5.57 -8.10 22.29
CA ARG A 24 -5.21 -9.06 23.34
C ARG A 24 -6.02 -10.38 23.33
N GLY A 25 -6.81 -10.63 22.29
CA GLY A 25 -7.70 -11.80 22.23
C GLY A 25 -7.71 -12.62 20.93
N ILE A 26 -6.75 -12.40 20.01
CA ILE A 26 -6.69 -13.18 18.76
C ILE A 26 -5.28 -13.77 18.62
N ALA A 27 -4.99 -14.75 19.47
CA ALA A 27 -4.01 -15.78 19.21
C ALA A 27 -4.81 -17.08 19.15
N PHE A 28 -4.61 -17.85 18.07
CA PHE A 28 -5.35 -19.06 17.65
C PHE A 28 -6.61 -18.83 16.80
N GLY A 29 -6.45 -19.02 15.49
CA GLY A 29 -7.53 -19.32 14.54
C GLY A 29 -7.50 -18.47 13.27
N GLY A 30 -7.02 -19.04 12.15
CA GLY A 30 -7.19 -18.40 10.85
C GLY A 30 -6.22 -18.83 9.76
N ILE A 31 -6.18 -20.13 9.44
CA ILE A 31 -5.78 -20.61 8.11
C ILE A 31 -6.91 -20.23 7.13
N LEU A 32 -6.55 -19.89 5.88
CA LEU A 32 -7.38 -19.54 4.70
C LEU A 32 -7.62 -18.05 4.42
N ALA A 33 -6.72 -17.44 3.63
CA ALA A 33 -7.04 -16.45 2.60
C ALA A 33 -5.81 -16.18 1.70
N THR A 34 -5.47 -17.10 0.79
CA THR A 34 -4.33 -16.92 -0.15
C THR A 34 -4.63 -17.32 -1.59
N VAL A 35 -5.89 -17.23 -2.00
CA VAL A 35 -6.28 -17.32 -3.42
C VAL A 35 -7.32 -16.23 -3.66
N PHE A 36 -7.30 -15.60 -4.85
CA PHE A 36 -8.14 -14.47 -5.30
C PHE A 36 -7.52 -13.06 -5.25
N ILE A 37 -6.31 -12.89 -5.80
CA ILE A 37 -5.96 -11.60 -6.42
C ILE A 37 -6.01 -11.70 -7.97
N VAL A 38 -5.89 -12.90 -8.54
CA VAL A 38 -5.90 -13.10 -10.01
C VAL A 38 -7.32 -13.25 -10.61
N GLY A 39 -8.34 -13.58 -9.80
CA GLY A 39 -9.69 -13.92 -10.30
C GLY A 39 -10.78 -12.85 -10.16
N GLY A 40 -10.54 -11.75 -9.43
CA GLY A 40 -11.59 -10.77 -9.10
C GLY A 40 -11.88 -9.71 -10.16
N TRP A 41 -11.08 -9.64 -11.22
CA TRP A 41 -10.99 -8.41 -12.03
C TRP A 41 -11.84 -8.38 -13.30
N LEU A 42 -12.30 -9.54 -13.80
CA LEU A 42 -13.21 -9.56 -14.95
C LEU A 42 -14.67 -9.26 -14.56
N TYR A 43 -15.08 -9.55 -13.32
CA TYR A 43 -16.48 -9.43 -12.88
C TYR A 43 -16.97 -7.96 -12.82
N MET A 44 -16.07 -7.01 -12.58
CA MET A 44 -16.44 -5.59 -12.46
C MET A 44 -16.40 -4.82 -13.79
N LEU A 45 -15.78 -5.38 -14.84
CA LEU A 45 -15.75 -4.74 -16.16
C LEU A 45 -16.94 -5.15 -17.06
N THR A 46 -17.62 -6.26 -16.76
CA THR A 46 -18.74 -6.75 -17.58
C THR A 46 -20.14 -6.43 -17.03
N ASN A 47 -20.28 -6.03 -15.76
CA ASN A 47 -21.59 -5.86 -15.10
C ASN A 47 -21.84 -4.45 -14.55
N ASN A 48 -21.70 -3.40 -15.37
CA ASN A 48 -22.25 -2.09 -14.99
C ASN A 48 -23.05 -1.46 -16.13
N ASP A 49 -24.18 -2.10 -16.42
CA ASP A 49 -25.32 -1.46 -17.05
C ASP A 49 -26.02 -0.58 -16.00
N ALA A 50 -26.24 0.69 -16.32
CA ALA A 50 -26.49 1.78 -15.36
C ALA A 50 -27.92 1.80 -14.76
N SER A 51 -28.57 0.65 -14.55
CA SER A 51 -30.00 0.63 -14.19
C SER A 51 -30.46 -0.37 -13.14
N GLN A 52 -29.59 -1.14 -12.47
CA GLN A 52 -30.05 -2.15 -11.48
C GLN A 52 -29.24 -2.09 -10.18
N ALA A 53 -29.50 -1.07 -9.36
CA ALA A 53 -29.12 -1.06 -7.96
C ALA A 53 -30.34 -1.43 -7.10
N THR A 54 -30.57 -2.74 -6.89
CA THR A 54 -31.43 -3.22 -5.81
C THR A 54 -30.73 -4.26 -4.97
N SER A 55 -30.55 -3.87 -3.71
CA SER A 55 -30.15 -4.67 -2.55
C SER A 55 -30.80 -6.05 -2.52
N THR A 56 -30.00 -7.09 -2.26
CA THR A 56 -30.32 -8.17 -1.31
C THR A 56 -29.06 -8.99 -1.02
N LEU A 57 -28.48 -8.84 0.17
CA LEU A 57 -27.70 -9.92 0.77
C LEU A 57 -28.36 -10.29 2.09
N GLU A 58 -28.87 -11.51 2.13
CA GLU A 58 -29.51 -12.15 3.26
C GLU A 58 -28.57 -12.20 4.47
N LYS A 59 -29.10 -11.83 5.64
CA LYS A 59 -28.43 -12.05 6.93
C LYS A 59 -28.62 -13.51 7.35
N PRO A 60 -27.55 -14.25 7.74
CA PRO A 60 -27.73 -15.53 8.40
C PRO A 60 -28.16 -15.35 9.87
N LYS A 61 -28.94 -16.33 10.31
CA LYS A 61 -29.66 -16.49 11.58
C LYS A 61 -28.77 -16.32 12.82
N THR A 62 -29.31 -15.67 13.84
CA THR A 62 -28.86 -15.80 15.24
C THR A 62 -30.00 -16.40 16.06
N THR A 63 -29.75 -17.58 16.62
CA THR A 63 -30.46 -18.13 17.77
C THR A 63 -29.47 -18.03 18.92
N ASP A 64 -29.73 -17.20 19.92
CA ASP A 64 -30.15 -17.69 21.24
C ASP A 64 -30.28 -16.58 22.27
N GLN A 65 -31.17 -16.90 23.20
CA GLN A 65 -31.71 -16.18 24.34
C GLN A 65 -30.70 -15.37 25.17
N ALA A 66 -31.12 -14.18 25.60
CA ALA A 66 -30.66 -13.59 26.85
C ALA A 66 -31.82 -12.88 27.55
N THR A 67 -32.14 -13.41 28.72
CA THR A 67 -33.15 -13.00 29.68
C THR A 67 -32.82 -11.63 30.27
N LYS A 68 -33.88 -10.85 30.53
CA LYS A 68 -33.88 -9.59 31.29
C LYS A 68 -33.32 -9.79 32.71
N ASN A 69 -32.62 -8.77 33.22
CA ASN A 69 -32.84 -8.27 34.56
C ASN A 69 -32.30 -6.84 34.72
N ASP A 70 -32.91 -6.17 35.68
CA ASP A 70 -33.16 -4.74 35.82
C ASP A 70 -32.21 -4.06 36.82
N GLU A 71 -32.38 -2.73 36.95
CA GLU A 71 -32.02 -1.85 38.08
C GLU A 71 -30.61 -1.22 38.24
N SER A 72 -30.58 0.08 37.92
CA SER A 72 -30.32 1.25 38.79
C SER A 72 -29.07 1.29 39.70
N LYS A 73 -28.22 2.33 39.54
CA LYS A 73 -28.17 3.56 40.37
C LYS A 73 -26.93 4.41 40.09
N LYS A 74 -27.04 5.67 40.49
CA LYS A 74 -26.31 6.89 40.12
C LYS A 74 -25.61 7.45 41.37
N GLU A 75 -24.35 7.89 41.28
CA GLU A 75 -23.70 8.95 42.09
C GLU A 75 -22.22 9.09 41.65
N THR A 76 -21.79 10.17 40.97
CA THR A 76 -21.35 11.50 41.44
C THR A 76 -20.15 11.48 42.41
N ALA A 77 -18.96 11.88 41.93
CA ALA A 77 -18.03 12.82 42.60
C ALA A 77 -16.71 12.98 41.80
N ALA A 78 -16.41 14.21 41.39
CA ALA A 78 -15.04 14.71 41.18
C ALA A 78 -14.46 15.17 42.54
N PRO A 79 -13.25 15.78 42.70
CA PRO A 79 -12.22 16.16 41.72
C PRO A 79 -10.77 15.86 42.20
N LYS A 80 -9.75 16.10 41.34
CA LYS A 80 -8.54 16.89 41.71
C LYS A 80 -7.56 17.06 40.55
N ASP A 81 -7.11 18.30 40.44
CA ASP A 81 -6.04 18.82 39.59
C ASP A 81 -4.71 18.08 39.72
N LYS A 82 -3.99 17.98 38.59
CA LYS A 82 -2.56 18.30 38.51
C LYS A 82 -2.16 18.56 37.05
N LYS A 83 -1.91 19.84 36.78
CA LYS A 83 -1.13 20.32 35.63
C LYS A 83 0.28 19.74 35.73
N GLU A 84 0.74 19.08 34.68
CA GLU A 84 2.17 19.02 34.39
C GLU A 84 2.38 19.05 32.87
N ALA A 85 3.18 20.04 32.46
CA ALA A 85 3.40 20.43 31.09
C ALA A 85 4.17 19.34 30.34
N LYS A 86 3.61 18.84 29.23
CA LYS A 86 4.33 18.00 28.28
C LYS A 86 4.57 18.81 27.01
N LYS A 87 5.86 19.15 26.81
CA LYS A 87 6.44 19.70 25.59
C LYS A 87 5.77 19.11 24.35
N GLU A 88 5.04 19.94 23.61
CA GLU A 88 4.62 19.64 22.25
C GLU A 88 5.88 19.49 21.39
N LYS A 89 6.27 18.23 21.13
CA LYS A 89 7.04 17.94 19.92
C LYS A 89 6.12 18.25 18.75
N LYS A 90 6.35 19.39 18.11
CA LYS A 90 5.90 19.68 16.75
C LYS A 90 6.11 18.42 15.91
N LYS A 91 5.01 17.80 15.46
CA LYS A 91 5.05 16.91 14.29
C LYS A 91 5.42 17.80 13.11
N SER A 92 6.72 17.88 12.84
CA SER A 92 7.23 18.31 11.55
C SER A 92 6.58 17.42 10.49
N LYS A 93 6.16 18.04 9.38
CA LYS A 93 5.81 17.36 8.13
C LYS A 93 6.80 16.20 7.93
N LYS A 94 6.32 14.94 7.94
CA LYS A 94 7.12 13.76 7.58
C LYS A 94 7.44 13.94 6.09
N LYS A 95 8.58 14.58 5.79
CA LYS A 95 9.28 14.34 4.53
C LYS A 95 9.47 12.82 4.46
N ALA A 96 9.20 12.19 3.32
CA ALA A 96 9.50 10.77 3.16
C ALA A 96 10.94 10.54 3.65
N ALA A 97 11.12 9.65 4.61
CA ALA A 97 12.43 9.41 5.21
C ALA A 97 13.26 8.63 4.20
N GLU A 98 14.44 9.16 3.90
CA GLU A 98 15.51 8.49 3.16
C GLU A 98 15.88 7.18 3.85
N TYR A 99 16.08 6.11 3.08
CA TYR A 99 16.49 4.83 3.62
C TYR A 99 18.00 4.83 3.88
N ALA A 100 18.41 4.52 5.10
CA ALA A 100 19.83 4.40 5.43
C ALA A 100 20.52 3.31 4.60
N GLN A 101 19.79 2.24 4.29
CA GLN A 101 20.12 1.22 3.32
C GLN A 101 18.82 0.67 2.75
N ALA A 102 18.80 0.38 1.45
CA ALA A 102 17.64 -0.14 0.75
C ALA A 102 17.93 -1.51 0.14
N ALA A 103 16.86 -2.30 0.00
CA ALA A 103 16.87 -3.55 -0.74
C ALA A 103 15.84 -3.50 -1.85
N TRP A 104 16.26 -3.86 -3.06
CA TRP A 104 15.41 -3.94 -4.25
C TRP A 104 15.08 -5.39 -4.56
N VAL A 105 13.80 -5.73 -4.57
CA VAL A 105 13.33 -7.09 -4.84
C VAL A 105 13.58 -7.46 -6.31
N THR A 106 14.34 -8.51 -6.58
CA THR A 106 14.64 -8.95 -7.96
C THR A 106 13.78 -10.13 -8.42
N ARG A 107 13.12 -10.80 -7.47
CA ARG A 107 12.26 -11.95 -7.77
C ARG A 107 10.78 -11.52 -7.84
N PRO A 108 10.06 -11.80 -8.93
CA PRO A 108 8.61 -11.62 -8.97
C PRO A 108 7.92 -12.47 -7.90
N PHE A 109 6.93 -11.89 -7.21
CA PHE A 109 6.16 -12.55 -6.16
C PHE A 109 7.04 -13.14 -5.03
N ALA A 110 8.09 -12.41 -4.64
CA ALA A 110 9.02 -12.85 -3.60
C ALA A 110 8.28 -13.03 -2.26
N ASN A 111 8.51 -14.17 -1.60
CA ASN A 111 7.84 -14.47 -0.34
C ASN A 111 8.54 -13.73 0.79
N VAL A 112 7.87 -12.76 1.41
CA VAL A 112 8.35 -12.12 2.63
C VAL A 112 7.90 -12.94 3.83
N TYR A 113 8.87 -13.34 4.66
CA TYR A 113 8.66 -14.18 5.81
C TYR A 113 8.54 -13.37 7.11
N SER A 114 7.86 -13.92 8.11
CA SER A 114 7.75 -13.31 9.45
C SER A 114 9.04 -13.36 10.27
N ASP A 115 9.94 -14.29 9.96
CA ASP A 115 11.23 -14.46 10.64
C ASP A 115 12.30 -15.02 9.70
N ALA A 116 13.56 -14.94 10.12
CA ALA A 116 14.71 -15.44 9.38
C ALA A 116 14.69 -16.97 9.16
N SER A 117 13.97 -17.73 10.00
CA SER A 117 13.80 -19.18 9.85
C SER A 117 12.72 -19.56 8.83
N ARG A 118 12.05 -18.56 8.23
CA ARG A 118 11.01 -18.72 7.21
C ARG A 118 9.77 -19.45 7.70
N SER A 119 9.38 -19.24 8.96
CA SER A 119 8.26 -19.99 9.58
C SER A 119 6.92 -19.82 8.84
N SER A 120 6.67 -18.61 8.30
CA SER A 120 5.44 -18.29 7.60
C SER A 120 5.64 -17.11 6.65
N VAL A 121 4.94 -17.15 5.51
CA VAL A 121 4.89 -16.04 4.55
C VAL A 121 3.82 -15.05 5.01
N ILE A 122 4.20 -13.79 5.18
CA ILE A 122 3.31 -12.70 5.62
C ILE A 122 2.89 -11.78 4.49
N TYR A 123 3.67 -11.76 3.41
CA TYR A 123 3.45 -10.88 2.26
C TYR A 123 4.15 -11.43 1.01
N LYS A 124 3.67 -11.03 -0.16
CA LYS A 124 4.32 -11.31 -1.44
C LYS A 124 4.73 -9.99 -2.07
N ALA A 125 6.03 -9.72 -2.10
CA ALA A 125 6.57 -8.51 -2.70
C ALA A 125 6.56 -8.61 -4.23
N ASP A 126 6.30 -7.48 -4.87
CA ASP A 126 6.33 -7.35 -6.32
C ASP A 126 7.77 -7.11 -6.81
N LEU A 127 8.00 -7.37 -8.09
CA LEU A 127 9.29 -7.11 -8.72
C LEU A 127 9.68 -5.62 -8.58
N GLY A 128 10.92 -5.38 -8.17
CA GLY A 128 11.52 -4.07 -7.96
C GLY A 128 10.98 -3.32 -6.75
N ASP A 129 10.13 -3.90 -5.90
CA ASP A 129 9.76 -3.24 -4.64
C ASP A 129 11.01 -2.86 -3.83
N VAL A 130 10.97 -1.70 -3.20
CA VAL A 130 12.11 -1.14 -2.46
C VAL A 130 11.74 -0.97 -1.00
N TYR A 131 12.52 -1.61 -0.13
CA TYR A 131 12.29 -1.60 1.31
C TYR A 131 13.53 -1.13 2.07
N GLU A 132 13.31 -0.47 3.22
CA GLU A 132 14.37 -0.09 4.15
C GLU A 132 14.95 -1.36 4.78
N VAL A 133 16.28 -1.50 4.73
CA VAL A 133 17.02 -2.60 5.36
C VAL A 133 17.26 -2.25 6.81
N LEU A 134 16.78 -3.12 7.70
CA LEU A 134 17.00 -3.02 9.15
C LEU A 134 18.27 -3.78 9.56
N ASP A 135 18.45 -4.98 9.02
CA ASP A 135 19.67 -5.78 9.16
C ASP A 135 19.78 -6.82 8.01
N ALA A 136 20.96 -7.41 7.86
CA ALA A 136 21.19 -8.55 6.96
C ALA A 136 22.10 -9.56 7.65
N LYS A 137 21.61 -10.77 7.89
CA LYS A 137 22.31 -11.85 8.59
C LYS A 137 21.83 -13.21 8.10
N ASP A 138 22.73 -14.20 8.13
CA ASP A 138 22.41 -15.60 7.85
C ASP A 138 21.72 -15.84 6.49
N GLY A 139 22.10 -15.06 5.46
CA GLY A 139 21.53 -15.15 4.11
C GLY A 139 20.10 -14.62 3.99
N MET A 140 19.63 -13.88 5.00
CA MET A 140 18.35 -13.20 5.03
C MET A 140 18.55 -11.69 5.22
N VAL A 141 17.69 -10.89 4.61
CA VAL A 141 17.62 -9.45 4.77
C VAL A 141 16.34 -9.13 5.53
N HIS A 142 16.49 -8.48 6.67
CA HIS A 142 15.39 -7.97 7.48
C HIS A 142 14.99 -6.59 6.96
N LEU A 143 13.73 -6.47 6.61
CA LEU A 143 13.16 -5.35 5.88
C LEU A 143 12.01 -4.74 6.66
N LYS A 144 11.88 -3.42 6.56
CA LYS A 144 10.69 -2.71 7.00
C LYS A 144 9.77 -2.50 5.79
N LEU A 145 8.63 -3.18 5.80
CA LEU A 145 7.63 -3.14 4.74
C LEU A 145 6.76 -1.89 4.83
N ASN A 146 6.38 -1.51 6.05
CA ASN A 146 5.68 -0.25 6.37
C ASN A 146 5.91 0.14 7.85
N ASP A 147 5.27 1.21 8.34
CA ASP A 147 5.43 1.70 9.72
C ASP A 147 5.01 0.66 10.79
N SER A 148 4.30 -0.42 10.42
CA SER A 148 3.74 -1.42 11.34
C SER A 148 4.17 -2.86 11.07
N ILE A 149 4.87 -3.13 9.97
CA ILE A 149 5.19 -4.47 9.49
C ILE A 149 6.65 -4.51 9.05
N GLU A 150 7.36 -5.48 9.61
CA GLU A 150 8.70 -5.89 9.23
C GLU A 150 8.63 -7.32 8.70
N GLY A 151 9.63 -7.72 7.93
CA GLY A 151 9.68 -9.06 7.34
C GLY A 151 11.06 -9.40 6.79
N TYR A 152 11.22 -10.66 6.38
CA TYR A 152 12.51 -11.21 5.97
C TYR A 152 12.43 -11.72 4.53
N LEU A 153 13.40 -11.35 3.71
CA LEU A 153 13.59 -11.91 2.37
C LEU A 153 14.96 -12.60 2.27
N PRO A 154 15.11 -13.68 1.48
CA PRO A 154 16.43 -14.22 1.18
C PRO A 154 17.30 -13.18 0.48
N GLU A 155 18.57 -13.10 0.85
CA GLU A 155 19.52 -12.16 0.23
C GLU A 155 19.66 -12.40 -1.29
N SER A 156 19.47 -13.64 -1.74
CA SER A 156 19.47 -14.00 -3.17
C SER A 156 18.27 -13.46 -3.96
N GLU A 157 17.23 -12.95 -3.30
CA GLU A 157 16.01 -12.43 -3.94
C GLU A 157 15.96 -10.89 -3.94
N VAL A 158 17.03 -10.26 -3.47
CA VAL A 158 17.15 -8.80 -3.43
C VAL A 158 18.51 -8.35 -3.96
N ARG A 159 18.62 -7.08 -4.30
CA ARG A 159 19.89 -6.36 -4.45
C ARG A 159 20.02 -5.38 -3.30
N LEU A 160 21.23 -5.24 -2.77
CA LEU A 160 21.55 -4.24 -1.73
C LEU A 160 22.31 -3.04 -2.29
N GLU A 161 22.73 -3.11 -3.56
CA GLU A 161 23.31 -2.01 -4.30
C GLU A 161 22.26 -1.41 -5.24
N ALA A 162 22.17 -0.08 -5.21
CA ALA A 162 21.30 0.70 -6.07
C ALA A 162 21.51 0.34 -7.55
N PRO A 163 20.46 -0.07 -8.27
CA PRO A 163 20.58 -0.36 -9.69
C PRO A 163 20.91 0.90 -10.48
N LYS A 164 21.76 0.77 -11.49
CA LYS A 164 22.01 1.89 -12.41
C LYS A 164 20.88 1.97 -13.41
N GLY A 165 20.29 3.15 -13.55
CA GLY A 165 19.16 3.42 -14.43
C GLY A 165 19.45 4.42 -15.55
N THR A 166 18.39 4.75 -16.27
CA THR A 166 18.34 5.90 -17.18
C THR A 166 17.87 7.15 -16.41
N SER A 167 17.66 8.28 -17.10
CA SER A 167 17.09 9.48 -16.47
C SER A 167 15.60 9.31 -16.17
N ASP A 168 15.09 9.98 -15.13
CA ASP A 168 13.64 10.03 -14.86
C ASP A 168 12.85 10.63 -16.04
N LYS A 169 13.47 11.55 -16.77
CA LYS A 169 12.89 12.11 -17.99
C LYS A 169 12.63 11.03 -19.04
N ALA A 170 13.55 10.08 -19.22
CA ALA A 170 13.38 8.97 -20.15
C ALA A 170 12.28 8.01 -19.66
N VAL A 171 12.26 7.69 -18.37
CA VAL A 171 11.19 6.90 -17.73
C VAL A 171 9.81 7.51 -17.99
N LEU A 172 9.65 8.82 -17.75
CA LEU A 172 8.38 9.53 -17.94
C LEU A 172 7.99 9.68 -19.42
N ALA A 173 8.98 9.81 -20.31
CA ALA A 173 8.73 9.81 -21.75
C ALA A 173 8.21 8.46 -22.23
N ALA A 174 8.82 7.35 -21.78
CA ALA A 174 8.35 6.00 -22.09
C ALA A 174 6.94 5.75 -21.51
N LEU A 175 6.69 6.15 -20.26
CA LEU A 175 5.36 6.09 -19.66
C LEU A 175 4.30 6.82 -20.51
N SER A 176 4.63 8.02 -20.98
CA SER A 176 3.72 8.84 -21.78
C SER A 176 3.41 8.22 -23.15
N GLN A 177 4.34 7.46 -23.72
CA GLN A 177 4.11 6.71 -24.97
C GLN A 177 3.33 5.41 -24.72
N ALA A 178 3.57 4.76 -23.59
CA ALA A 178 2.95 3.49 -23.24
C ALA A 178 1.48 3.64 -22.83
N VAL A 179 1.13 4.71 -22.13
CA VAL A 179 -0.22 4.97 -21.61
C VAL A 179 -0.94 6.00 -22.50
N ALA A 180 -1.73 5.49 -23.44
CA ALA A 180 -2.58 6.32 -24.28
C ALA A 180 -3.60 7.10 -23.42
N ASN A 181 -3.82 8.38 -23.75
CA ASN A 181 -4.75 9.26 -23.05
C ASN A 181 -4.53 9.32 -21.53
N GLN A 182 -3.26 9.47 -21.11
CA GLN A 182 -2.85 9.53 -19.70
C GLN A 182 -3.80 10.40 -18.86
N PRO A 183 -4.61 9.81 -17.97
CA PRO A 183 -5.61 10.55 -17.19
C PRO A 183 -4.99 11.38 -16.05
N ILE A 184 -3.74 11.10 -15.69
CA ILE A 184 -3.02 11.78 -14.61
C ILE A 184 -1.92 12.64 -15.23
N ASP A 185 -2.16 13.95 -15.29
CA ASP A 185 -1.13 14.94 -15.60
C ASP A 185 0.01 14.91 -14.56
N LYS A 186 1.25 14.71 -15.04
CA LYS A 186 2.49 14.59 -14.25
C LYS A 186 2.32 13.63 -13.07
N PRO A 187 2.17 12.32 -13.32
CA PRO A 187 1.89 11.33 -12.29
C PRO A 187 2.96 11.26 -11.19
N GLU A 188 4.21 11.53 -11.53
CA GLU A 188 5.36 11.51 -10.62
C GLU A 188 5.21 12.47 -9.44
N GLN A 189 4.50 13.59 -9.60
CA GLN A 189 4.37 14.60 -8.54
C GLN A 189 3.57 14.10 -7.32
N TYR A 190 2.79 13.03 -7.48
CA TYR A 190 1.97 12.45 -6.43
C TYR A 190 2.67 11.31 -5.68
N LEU A 191 3.74 10.76 -6.23
CA LEU A 191 4.51 9.71 -5.56
C LEU A 191 5.17 10.29 -4.30
N GLY A 192 5.16 9.51 -3.22
CA GLY A 192 5.64 9.94 -1.91
C GLY A 192 4.76 11.00 -1.23
N LYS A 193 3.59 11.34 -1.80
CA LYS A 193 2.62 12.28 -1.21
C LYS A 193 1.46 11.55 -0.54
N PRO A 194 0.80 12.18 0.44
CA PRO A 194 -0.45 11.67 0.97
C PRO A 194 -1.52 11.55 -0.12
N ILE A 195 -2.33 10.50 -0.07
CA ILE A 195 -3.44 10.31 -1.03
C ILE A 195 -4.39 11.51 -1.10
N ALA A 196 -4.58 12.22 0.01
CA ALA A 196 -5.41 13.42 0.07
C ALA A 196 -4.92 14.56 -0.84
N GLU A 197 -3.65 14.58 -1.26
CA GLU A 197 -3.15 15.54 -2.25
C GLU A 197 -3.62 15.20 -3.67
N PHE A 198 -3.64 13.90 -4.00
CA PHE A 198 -4.19 13.41 -5.27
C PHE A 198 -5.70 13.66 -5.36
N GLU A 199 -6.44 13.34 -4.29
CA GLU A 199 -7.90 13.48 -4.25
C GLU A 199 -8.38 14.92 -4.37
N LYS A 200 -7.56 15.91 -4.00
CA LYS A 200 -7.89 17.33 -4.20
C LYS A 200 -8.03 17.70 -5.67
N LYS A 201 -7.25 17.07 -6.56
CA LYS A 201 -7.27 17.36 -8.01
C LYS A 201 -8.22 16.43 -8.75
N TYR A 202 -8.21 15.14 -8.41
CA TYR A 202 -8.93 14.11 -9.17
C TYR A 202 -10.24 13.63 -8.52
N GLY A 203 -10.57 14.15 -7.33
CA GLY A 203 -11.69 13.65 -6.53
C GLY A 203 -11.34 12.38 -5.76
N ALA A 204 -12.30 11.92 -4.96
CA ALA A 204 -12.13 10.69 -4.19
C ALA A 204 -11.90 9.49 -5.14
N VAL A 205 -10.87 8.71 -4.85
CA VAL A 205 -10.55 7.49 -5.60
C VAL A 205 -11.53 6.39 -5.15
N GLY A 206 -11.92 5.50 -6.06
CA GLY A 206 -13.09 4.62 -5.90
C GLY A 206 -12.92 3.48 -4.90
N ASN A 207 -13.27 2.26 -5.33
CA ASN A 207 -13.23 1.08 -4.46
C ASN A 207 -11.80 0.80 -3.98
N THR A 208 -11.68 0.23 -2.77
CA THR A 208 -10.38 -0.15 -2.20
C THR A 208 -10.26 -1.65 -1.98
N GLN A 209 -9.08 -2.20 -2.23
CA GLN A 209 -8.65 -3.51 -1.72
C GLN A 209 -7.44 -3.33 -0.82
N LYS A 210 -7.22 -4.26 0.11
CA LYS A 210 -6.11 -4.20 1.06
C LYS A 210 -5.42 -5.54 1.15
N ASP A 211 -4.11 -5.51 1.19
CA ASP A 211 -3.30 -6.62 1.70
C ASP A 211 -2.64 -6.22 3.02
N ALA A 212 -1.63 -6.99 3.46
CA ALA A 212 -0.91 -6.70 4.69
C ALA A 212 -0.18 -5.35 4.65
N VAL A 213 0.40 -4.98 3.50
CA VAL A 213 1.30 -3.84 3.36
C VAL A 213 0.60 -2.63 2.75
N ASN A 214 -0.23 -2.87 1.72
CA ASN A 214 -0.76 -1.84 0.83
C ASN A 214 -2.29 -1.76 0.86
N THR A 215 -2.80 -0.55 0.62
CA THR A 215 -4.16 -0.30 0.18
C THR A 215 -4.14 0.09 -1.29
N TYR A 216 -4.92 -0.60 -2.10
CA TYR A 216 -5.09 -0.35 -3.53
C TYR A 216 -6.36 0.44 -3.75
N TYR A 217 -6.26 1.59 -4.43
CA TYR A 217 -7.40 2.46 -4.75
C TYR A 217 -7.68 2.40 -6.24
N PHE A 218 -8.87 1.94 -6.62
CA PHE A 218 -9.24 1.72 -8.02
C PHE A 218 -9.96 2.92 -8.61
N SER A 219 -9.52 3.35 -9.78
CA SER A 219 -10.17 4.41 -10.56
C SER A 219 -10.89 3.82 -11.77
N ASN A 220 -12.07 4.37 -12.05
CA ASN A 220 -12.81 4.07 -13.29
C ASN A 220 -12.11 4.61 -14.54
N ALA A 221 -11.07 5.45 -14.38
CA ALA A 221 -10.26 5.98 -15.47
C ALA A 221 -9.11 5.04 -15.89
N GLY A 222 -9.12 3.77 -15.48
CA GLY A 222 -8.17 2.76 -15.94
C GLY A 222 -6.80 2.80 -15.24
N TYR A 223 -6.72 3.40 -14.06
CA TYR A 223 -5.55 3.36 -13.19
C TYR A 223 -5.91 2.91 -11.77
N LEU A 224 -4.90 2.53 -11.00
CA LEU A 224 -5.02 2.31 -9.56
C LEU A 224 -3.84 2.94 -8.83
N LEU A 225 -4.05 3.36 -7.59
CA LEU A 225 -2.99 3.86 -6.71
C LEU A 225 -2.62 2.75 -5.71
N VAL A 226 -1.33 2.50 -5.55
CA VAL A 226 -0.78 1.65 -4.49
C VAL A 226 -0.37 2.57 -3.34
N VAL A 227 -0.99 2.40 -2.18
CA VAL A 227 -0.84 3.30 -1.04
C VAL A 227 -0.39 2.53 0.19
N SER A 228 0.76 2.91 0.76
CA SER A 228 1.29 2.40 2.02
C SER A 228 1.32 3.52 3.06
N ASP A 229 0.82 3.26 4.27
CA ASP A 229 0.74 4.26 5.35
C ASP A 229 0.08 5.62 4.95
N GLY A 230 -0.82 5.59 3.98
CA GLY A 230 -1.50 6.76 3.44
C GLY A 230 -0.69 7.58 2.42
N ILE A 231 0.49 7.09 2.03
CA ILE A 231 1.39 7.65 1.02
C ILE A 231 1.26 6.86 -0.29
N ILE A 232 1.18 7.57 -1.42
CA ILE A 232 1.16 6.93 -2.74
C ILE A 232 2.58 6.43 -3.07
N GLU A 233 2.74 5.12 -3.14
CA GLU A 233 4.01 4.45 -3.44
C GLU A 233 4.16 4.19 -4.95
N ALA A 234 3.04 3.87 -5.60
CA ALA A 234 3.02 3.60 -7.03
C ALA A 234 1.65 3.89 -7.66
N ILE A 235 1.65 3.97 -8.99
CA ILE A 235 0.46 4.11 -9.83
C ILE A 235 0.53 3.05 -10.92
N ASP A 236 -0.53 2.26 -11.08
CA ASP A 236 -0.61 1.26 -12.15
C ASP A 236 -1.66 1.65 -13.20
N TRP A 237 -1.37 1.35 -14.46
CA TRP A 237 -2.27 1.44 -15.60
C TRP A 237 -2.46 0.06 -16.22
N THR A 238 -3.71 -0.35 -16.44
CA THR A 238 -4.07 -1.73 -16.85
C THR A 238 -4.25 -1.93 -18.36
N ASN A 239 -4.24 -0.85 -19.13
CA ASN A 239 -4.33 -0.87 -20.60
C ASN A 239 -3.12 -0.18 -21.22
N ALA A 240 -1.92 -0.47 -20.72
CA ALA A 240 -0.70 0.08 -21.28
C ALA A 240 -0.25 -0.73 -22.51
N SER A 241 0.41 -0.05 -23.45
CA SER A 241 1.15 -0.69 -24.54
C SER A 241 2.62 -0.87 -24.15
N THR A 242 3.38 -1.59 -24.97
CA THR A 242 4.85 -1.67 -24.86
C THR A 242 5.56 -0.52 -25.57
N GLY A 243 4.80 0.45 -26.12
CA GLY A 243 5.35 1.60 -26.83
C GLY A 243 6.31 2.41 -25.96
N GLY A 244 7.49 2.71 -26.48
CA GLY A 244 8.50 3.53 -25.80
C GLY A 244 9.40 2.77 -24.82
N LEU A 245 9.07 1.54 -24.42
CA LEU A 245 9.91 0.78 -23.46
C LEU A 245 11.31 0.48 -24.00
N SER A 246 11.44 0.25 -25.31
CA SER A 246 12.74 0.01 -25.96
C SER A 246 13.70 1.21 -25.89
N THR A 247 13.19 2.40 -25.57
CA THR A 247 14.02 3.61 -25.42
C THR A 247 14.73 3.69 -24.05
N LEU A 248 14.36 2.81 -23.10
CA LEU A 248 14.91 2.81 -21.74
C LEU A 248 16.23 2.04 -21.62
N GLY A 249 16.64 1.32 -22.66
CA GLY A 249 17.86 0.51 -22.64
C GLY A 249 17.64 -0.86 -21.99
N GLU A 250 18.68 -1.40 -21.35
CA GLU A 250 18.61 -2.70 -20.70
C GLU A 250 17.83 -2.60 -19.37
N PRO A 251 16.85 -3.50 -19.14
CA PRO A 251 16.15 -3.56 -17.86
C PRO A 251 17.06 -4.09 -16.74
N VAL A 252 16.78 -3.69 -15.49
CA VAL A 252 17.45 -4.23 -14.30
C VAL A 252 17.12 -5.72 -14.12
N VAL A 253 15.87 -6.07 -14.37
CA VAL A 253 15.36 -7.45 -14.36
C VAL A 253 14.40 -7.62 -15.51
N ASP A 254 14.57 -8.70 -16.28
CA ASP A 254 13.63 -9.12 -17.32
C ASP A 254 13.25 -10.59 -17.14
N THR A 255 11.96 -10.85 -16.96
CA THR A 255 11.41 -12.19 -16.74
C THR A 255 10.09 -12.34 -17.46
N SER A 256 9.62 -13.58 -17.62
CA SER A 256 8.28 -13.86 -18.16
C SER A 256 7.13 -13.34 -17.28
N TYR A 257 7.40 -12.92 -16.04
CA TYR A 257 6.42 -12.38 -15.10
C TYR A 257 6.48 -10.86 -14.97
N GLY A 258 7.49 -10.23 -15.55
CA GLY A 258 7.62 -8.79 -15.56
C GLY A 258 9.03 -8.32 -15.85
N THR A 259 9.09 -7.05 -16.23
CA THR A 259 10.31 -6.33 -16.57
C THR A 259 10.38 -5.06 -15.73
N TRP A 260 11.57 -4.72 -15.23
CA TRP A 260 11.79 -3.55 -14.39
C TRP A 260 12.92 -2.69 -14.98
N TYR A 261 12.61 -1.41 -15.18
CA TYR A 261 13.54 -0.36 -15.60
C TYR A 261 13.72 0.65 -14.47
N GLU A 262 14.96 1.10 -14.30
CA GLU A 262 15.35 2.04 -13.25
C GLU A 262 15.58 3.45 -13.82
N GLY A 263 15.15 4.45 -13.07
CA GLY A 263 15.41 5.87 -13.28
C GLY A 263 16.43 6.41 -12.28
N GLU A 264 16.36 7.71 -12.00
CA GLU A 264 17.15 8.35 -10.93
C GLU A 264 16.39 8.31 -9.59
N SER A 265 15.08 8.54 -9.62
CA SER A 265 14.19 8.49 -8.45
C SER A 265 12.89 7.72 -8.71
N LEU A 266 12.72 7.19 -9.93
CA LEU A 266 11.52 6.53 -10.40
C LEU A 266 11.82 5.16 -10.98
N GLN A 267 10.86 4.26 -10.86
CA GLN A 267 10.91 2.94 -11.47
C GLN A 267 9.75 2.76 -12.42
N LEU A 268 10.02 2.16 -13.58
CA LEU A 268 8.98 1.71 -14.50
C LEU A 268 8.97 0.18 -14.55
N LYS A 269 7.85 -0.41 -14.17
CA LYS A 269 7.67 -1.87 -14.11
C LYS A 269 6.55 -2.28 -15.04
N VAL A 270 6.75 -3.38 -15.73
CA VAL A 270 5.84 -3.93 -16.71
C VAL A 270 5.46 -5.34 -16.26
N PHE A 271 4.17 -5.61 -16.14
CA PHE A 271 3.65 -6.91 -15.72
C PHE A 271 2.67 -7.45 -16.77
N PRO A 272 2.86 -8.69 -17.26
CA PRO A 272 1.84 -9.37 -18.05
C PRO A 272 0.58 -9.58 -17.21
N ASP A 273 -0.59 -9.22 -17.76
CA ASP A 273 -1.88 -9.36 -17.08
C ASP A 273 -2.95 -9.83 -18.08
N ASN A 274 -3.21 -11.14 -18.12
CA ASN A 274 -4.30 -11.75 -18.89
C ASN A 274 -4.37 -11.34 -20.38
N GLY A 275 -3.23 -11.30 -21.05
CA GLY A 275 -3.12 -10.89 -22.46
C GLY A 275 -3.04 -9.37 -22.67
N LYS A 276 -3.09 -8.59 -21.59
CA LYS A 276 -2.77 -7.16 -21.55
C LYS A 276 -1.50 -6.91 -20.75
N MET A 277 -1.07 -5.66 -20.70
CA MET A 277 0.09 -5.21 -19.93
C MET A 277 -0.35 -4.22 -18.85
N ARG A 278 0.04 -4.50 -17.61
CA ARG A 278 -0.02 -3.55 -16.50
C ARG A 278 1.31 -2.84 -16.40
N LEU A 279 1.29 -1.52 -16.53
CA LEU A 279 2.46 -0.67 -16.35
C LEU A 279 2.37 0.00 -14.98
N ARG A 280 3.45 -0.01 -14.20
CA ARG A 280 3.54 0.62 -12.89
C ARG A 280 4.65 1.66 -12.90
N LEU A 281 4.30 2.89 -12.52
CA LEU A 281 5.27 3.91 -12.12
C LEU A 281 5.36 3.89 -10.58
N ALA A 282 6.53 3.67 -10.04
CA ALA A 282 6.78 3.69 -8.60
C ALA A 282 7.89 4.69 -8.26
N ARG A 283 7.90 5.21 -7.04
CA ARG A 283 9.08 5.94 -6.54
C ARG A 283 10.18 4.95 -6.14
N ASP A 284 11.42 5.40 -6.21
CA ASP A 284 12.56 4.71 -5.61
C ASP A 284 13.04 5.45 -4.36
N PRO A 285 12.62 5.04 -3.14
CA PRO A 285 13.11 5.61 -1.89
C PRO A 285 14.58 5.32 -1.58
N GLY A 286 15.23 4.43 -2.34
CA GLY A 286 16.62 4.03 -2.14
C GLY A 286 17.64 4.85 -2.92
N GLN A 287 17.22 5.80 -3.77
CA GLN A 287 18.11 6.56 -4.67
C GLN A 287 18.04 8.10 -4.57
N GLU A 288 17.39 8.70 -3.56
CA GLU A 288 17.34 10.17 -3.39
C GLU A 288 18.52 10.78 -2.60
#